data_AF-A0A966FJY2-F1
#
_entry.id   AF-A0A966FJY2-F1
#
_cell.length_a   1.000
_cell.length_b   1.000
_cell.length_c   1.000
_cell.angle_alpha   90.00
_cell.angle_beta   90.00
_cell.angle_gamma   90.00
#
_symmetry.space_group_name_H-M   'P 1'
#
loop_
_entity.id
_entity.type
_entity.pdbx_description
1 polymer ?
#
loop_
_entity_poly.entity_id
_entity_poly.type
_entity_poly.pdbx_seq_one_letter_code
_entity_poly.pdbx_strand_id
1 'polypeptide(L)'
;MNSLIGTYECKVDAKGRLMLPAALKKQLNPVLKNGFVLKRAVFQPCLELYPMTEWEILMQKINRLNKFKKKNNDFIRRFTAGVKIVEIDSNGRLLIPKDLTVFAEISKNIVVSSAINIIEIWDKDAYEKAIDDATGDFADLAEEVMGQDDDDHGIS
;
A
#
# COMPACT_ATOMS: atom_id res chain seq x y z
N MET A 1 11.83 10.06 3.35
CA MET A 1 10.73 10.63 2.53
C MET A 1 9.74 11.23 3.50
N ASN A 2 9.15 12.38 3.22
CA ASN A 2 8.02 12.84 4.04
C ASN A 2 6.85 11.88 3.82
N SER A 3 6.03 11.68 4.85
CA SER A 3 4.81 10.87 4.73
C SER A 3 3.94 11.38 3.59
N LEU A 4 3.38 10.44 2.83
CA LEU A 4 2.44 10.73 1.76
C LEU A 4 1.10 11.12 2.35
N ILE A 5 0.44 12.10 1.73
CA ILE A 5 -0.84 12.62 2.21
C ILE A 5 -1.85 12.71 1.07
N GLY A 6 -3.02 12.13 1.32
CA GLY A 6 -4.27 12.36 0.61
C GLY A 6 -4.96 11.08 0.14
N THR A 7 -6.28 11.19 -0.01
CA THR A 7 -7.15 10.15 -0.56
C THR A 7 -7.88 10.73 -1.76
N TYR A 8 -7.88 10.00 -2.88
CA TYR A 8 -8.36 10.51 -4.15
C TYR A 8 -9.18 9.45 -4.88
N GLU A 9 -10.40 9.83 -5.27
CA GLU A 9 -11.17 9.04 -6.22
C GLU A 9 -10.60 9.20 -7.63
N CYS A 10 -10.29 8.07 -8.26
CA CYS A 10 -9.70 8.01 -9.59
C CYS A 10 -10.48 7.04 -10.48
N LYS A 11 -10.08 6.97 -11.75
CA LYS A 11 -10.57 5.97 -12.70
C LYS A 11 -9.41 5.23 -13.35
N VAL A 12 -9.63 3.95 -13.59
CA VAL A 12 -8.75 3.11 -14.39
C VAL A 12 -9.34 2.98 -15.79
N ASP A 13 -8.50 3.09 -16.81
CA ASP A 13 -8.93 2.90 -18.19
C ASP A 13 -9.10 1.41 -18.56
N ALA A 14 -9.63 1.12 -19.75
CA ALA A 14 -9.85 -0.25 -20.21
C ALA A 14 -8.58 -1.12 -20.30
N LYS A 15 -7.39 -0.52 -20.21
CA LYS A 15 -6.10 -1.21 -20.24
C LYS A 15 -5.49 -1.38 -18.84
N GLY A 16 -6.19 -0.99 -17.77
CA GLY A 16 -5.64 -1.06 -16.41
C GLY A 16 -4.75 0.13 -16.06
N ARG A 17 -4.78 1.23 -16.82
CA ARG A 17 -3.94 2.41 -16.54
C ARG A 17 -4.66 3.40 -15.62
N LEU A 18 -3.95 3.78 -14.57
CA LEU A 18 -4.33 4.81 -13.61
C LEU A 18 -3.50 6.07 -13.87
N MET A 19 -4.15 7.23 -13.94
CA MET A 19 -3.47 8.52 -13.85
C MET A 19 -3.36 8.95 -12.39
N LEU A 20 -2.14 9.16 -11.90
CA LEU A 20 -1.94 9.57 -10.51
C LEU A 20 -2.49 10.98 -10.25
N PRO A 21 -3.12 11.20 -9.09
CA PRO A 21 -3.51 12.54 -8.65
C PRO A 21 -2.32 13.50 -8.68
N ALA A 22 -2.52 14.72 -9.18
CA ALA A 22 -1.43 15.68 -9.38
C ALA A 22 -0.68 16.00 -8.07
N ALA A 23 -1.40 16.10 -6.96
CA ALA A 23 -0.82 16.32 -5.63
C ALA A 23 0.08 15.15 -5.18
N LEU A 24 -0.36 13.91 -5.41
CA LEU A 24 0.40 12.71 -5.07
C LEU A 24 1.61 12.55 -5.99
N LYS A 25 1.45 12.80 -7.30
CA LYS A 25 2.57 12.85 -8.26
C LYS A 25 3.64 13.84 -7.82
N LYS A 26 3.26 15.05 -7.38
CA LYS A 26 4.20 16.06 -6.87
C LYS A 26 4.99 15.57 -5.65
N GLN A 27 4.34 14.86 -4.73
CA GLN A 27 5.00 14.26 -3.56
C GLN A 27 5.97 13.14 -3.95
N LEU A 28 5.62 12.33 -4.97
CA LEU A 28 6.45 11.22 -5.47
C LEU A 28 7.57 11.64 -6.43
N ASN A 29 7.52 12.85 -6.99
CA ASN A 29 8.51 13.34 -7.97
C ASN A 29 9.99 13.06 -7.59
N PRO A 30 10.42 13.22 -6.33
CA PRO A 30 11.80 12.95 -5.92
C PRO A 30 12.23 11.48 -6.12
N VAL A 31 11.29 10.54 -6.16
CA VAL A 31 11.55 9.09 -6.24
C VAL A 31 10.98 8.42 -7.48
N LEU A 32 10.31 9.15 -8.37
CA LEU A 32 9.73 8.58 -9.60
C LEU A 32 10.72 7.76 -10.43
N LYS A 33 11.98 8.23 -10.52
CA LYS A 33 13.05 7.58 -11.29
C LYS A 33 13.53 6.26 -10.70
N ASN A 34 13.29 6.02 -9.41
CA ASN A 34 13.75 4.81 -8.72
C ASN A 34 12.79 3.63 -8.95
N GLY A 35 11.63 3.90 -9.56
CA GLY A 35 10.58 2.91 -9.74
C GLY A 35 9.85 2.57 -8.45
N PHE A 36 8.88 1.68 -8.60
CA PHE A 36 7.97 1.29 -7.55
C PHE A 36 7.79 -0.22 -7.53
N VAL A 37 7.32 -0.72 -6.40
CA VAL A 37 6.89 -2.10 -6.26
C VAL A 37 5.40 -2.12 -5.96
N LEU A 38 4.64 -2.84 -6.78
CA LEU A 38 3.23 -3.06 -6.59
C LEU A 38 3.01 -4.49 -6.08
N LYS A 39 2.25 -4.63 -5.00
CA LYS A 39 1.93 -5.93 -4.41
C LYS A 39 0.49 -6.00 -3.95
N ARG A 40 0.07 -7.21 -3.58
CA ARG A 40 -1.20 -7.50 -2.93
C ARG A 40 -1.15 -7.09 -1.46
N ALA A 41 -2.19 -6.46 -0.94
CA ALA A 41 -2.31 -6.24 0.49
C ALA A 41 -2.57 -7.55 1.25
N VAL A 42 -2.20 -7.57 2.53
CA VAL A 42 -2.28 -8.78 3.37
C VAL A 42 -3.68 -9.00 3.93
N PHE A 43 -4.31 -7.91 4.37
CA PHE A 43 -5.56 -7.96 5.14
C PHE A 43 -6.78 -7.58 4.30
N GLN A 44 -6.57 -6.92 3.17
CA GLN A 44 -7.64 -6.32 2.39
C GLN A 44 -7.47 -6.63 0.89
N PRO A 45 -8.56 -6.68 0.10
CA PRO A 45 -8.50 -6.93 -1.33
C PRO A 45 -8.09 -5.66 -2.10
N CYS A 46 -6.93 -5.09 -1.76
CA CYS A 46 -6.37 -3.91 -2.39
C CYS A 46 -4.91 -4.11 -2.78
N LEU A 47 -4.34 -3.16 -3.51
CA LEU A 47 -2.93 -3.18 -3.88
C LEU A 47 -2.16 -2.14 -3.09
N GLU A 48 -0.91 -2.46 -2.78
CA GLU A 48 0.03 -1.54 -2.14
C GLU A 48 1.16 -1.20 -3.12
N LEU A 49 1.33 0.09 -3.40
CA LEU A 49 2.38 0.67 -4.23
C LEU A 49 3.43 1.30 -3.31
N TYR A 50 4.61 0.69 -3.31
CA TYR A 50 5.77 1.12 -2.55
C TYR A 50 6.71 1.93 -3.44
N PRO A 51 7.17 3.12 -3.00
CA PRO A 51 8.44 3.64 -3.47
C PRO A 51 9.55 2.60 -3.25
N MET A 52 10.46 2.44 -4.21
CA MET A 52 11.51 1.40 -4.13
C MET A 52 12.28 1.43 -2.80
N THR A 53 12.56 2.61 -2.26
CA THR A 53 13.27 2.78 -0.99
C THR A 53 12.51 2.19 0.20
N GLU A 54 11.19 2.36 0.25
CA GLU A 54 10.35 1.81 1.32
C GLU A 54 10.22 0.29 1.17
N TRP A 55 10.16 -0.21 -0.07
CA TRP A 55 10.18 -1.64 -0.35
C TRP A 55 11.46 -2.31 0.13
N GLU A 56 12.62 -1.71 -0.12
CA GLU A 56 13.91 -2.23 0.34
C GLU A 56 13.98 -2.32 1.87
N ILE A 57 13.51 -1.29 2.58
CA ILE A 57 13.44 -1.28 4.05
C ILE A 57 12.56 -2.43 4.56
N LEU A 58 11.38 -2.61 3.96
CA LEU A 58 10.48 -3.71 4.30
C LEU A 58 11.14 -5.07 4.03
N MET A 59 11.79 -5.25 2.89
CA MET A 59 12.45 -6.50 2.51
C MET A 59 13.64 -6.84 3.41
N GLN A 60 14.34 -5.83 3.97
CA GLN A 60 15.36 -6.09 5.00
C GLN A 60 14.75 -6.74 6.25
N LYS A 61 13.54 -6.34 6.67
CA LYS A 61 12.83 -6.98 7.80
C LYS A 61 12.43 -8.41 7.46
N ILE A 62 11.84 -8.62 6.28
CA ILE A 62 11.40 -9.95 5.80
C ILE A 62 12.60 -10.92 5.67
N ASN A 63 13.75 -10.44 5.21
CA ASN A 63 14.96 -11.24 5.05
C ASN A 63 15.57 -11.74 6.37
N ARG A 64 15.20 -11.14 7.52
CA ARG A 64 15.64 -11.60 8.85
C ARG A 64 14.87 -12.83 9.35
N LEU A 65 13.79 -13.22 8.67
CA LEU A 65 13.00 -14.38 9.07
C LEU A 65 13.79 -15.69 8.83
N ASN A 66 13.78 -16.57 9.83
CA ASN A 66 14.41 -17.89 9.71
C ASN A 66 13.64 -18.75 8.68
N LYS A 67 14.27 -19.03 7.53
CA LYS A 67 13.68 -19.78 6.40
C LYS A 67 13.49 -21.28 6.68
N PHE A 68 14.11 -21.83 7.73
CA PHE A 68 13.91 -23.21 8.17
C PHE A 68 12.64 -23.40 9.01
N LYS A 69 12.00 -22.31 9.46
CA LYS A 69 10.67 -22.37 10.07
C LYS A 69 9.61 -22.36 8.97
N LYS A 70 8.86 -23.47 8.82
CA LYS A 70 7.82 -23.62 7.79
C LYS A 70 6.87 -22.41 7.72
N LYS A 71 6.37 -21.95 8.87
CA LYS A 71 5.48 -20.77 8.96
C LYS A 71 6.10 -19.51 8.33
N ASN A 72 7.39 -19.26 8.56
CA ASN A 72 8.08 -18.10 7.98
C ASN A 72 8.20 -18.24 6.46
N ASN A 73 8.50 -19.45 5.97
CA ASN A 73 8.60 -19.69 4.53
C ASN A 73 7.25 -19.51 3.82
N ASP A 74 6.17 -20.04 4.41
CA ASP A 74 4.81 -19.88 3.90
C ASP A 74 4.39 -18.41 3.90
N PHE A 75 4.74 -17.66 4.97
CA PHE A 75 4.52 -16.22 5.04
C PHE A 75 5.28 -15.47 3.95
N ILE A 76 6.59 -15.69 3.78
CA ILE A 76 7.40 -15.04 2.73
C ILE A 76 6.80 -15.30 1.35
N ARG A 77 6.41 -16.55 1.08
CA ARG A 77 5.82 -16.93 -0.22
C ARG A 77 4.50 -16.18 -0.46
N ARG A 78 3.64 -16.09 0.55
CA ARG A 78 2.36 -15.36 0.42
C ARG A 78 2.56 -13.85 0.33
N PHE A 79 3.50 -13.30 1.10
CA PHE A 79 3.81 -11.88 1.15
C PHE A 79 4.43 -11.37 -0.16
N THR A 80 5.23 -12.20 -0.81
CA THR A 80 5.88 -11.87 -2.10
C THR A 80 5.10 -12.37 -3.32
N ALA A 81 3.91 -12.96 -3.13
CA ALA A 81 3.10 -13.45 -4.22
C ALA A 81 2.59 -12.31 -5.11
N GLY A 82 2.86 -12.41 -6.42
CA GLY A 82 2.37 -11.44 -7.41
C GLY A 82 3.03 -10.06 -7.33
N VAL A 83 4.11 -9.89 -6.57
CA VAL A 83 4.87 -8.64 -6.53
C VAL A 83 5.41 -8.29 -7.92
N LYS A 84 5.29 -7.02 -8.33
CA LYS A 84 5.77 -6.51 -9.62
C LYS A 84 6.53 -5.20 -9.43
N ILE A 85 7.66 -5.06 -10.12
CA ILE A 85 8.29 -3.76 -10.32
C ILE A 85 7.47 -3.02 -11.38
N VAL A 86 7.13 -1.78 -11.10
CA VAL A 86 6.33 -0.91 -11.98
C VAL A 86 6.94 0.48 -12.02
N GLU A 87 6.66 1.19 -13.11
CA GLU A 87 7.09 2.56 -13.31
C GLU A 87 5.87 3.46 -13.54
N ILE A 88 6.02 4.73 -13.21
CA ILE A 88 5.07 5.78 -13.55
C ILE A 88 5.67 6.54 -14.72
N ASP A 89 4.95 6.60 -15.84
CA ASP A 89 5.44 7.28 -17.03
C ASP A 89 5.56 8.80 -16.84
N SER A 90 6.16 9.49 -17.80
CA SER A 90 6.32 10.96 -17.77
C SER A 90 4.99 11.72 -17.62
N ASN A 91 3.90 11.14 -18.11
CA ASN A 91 2.56 11.70 -17.99
C ASN A 91 1.93 11.45 -16.61
N GLY A 92 2.56 10.63 -15.75
CA GLY A 92 2.04 10.28 -14.43
C GLY A 92 1.09 9.09 -14.46
N ARG A 93 1.17 8.23 -15.48
CA ARG A 93 0.32 7.05 -15.60
C ARG A 93 1.05 5.81 -15.07
N LEU A 94 0.35 5.05 -14.25
CA LEU A 94 0.74 3.73 -13.76
C LEU A 94 -0.09 2.67 -14.50
N LEU A 95 0.56 1.64 -15.05
CA LEU A 95 -0.13 0.46 -15.55
C LEU A 95 -0.24 -0.58 -14.43
N ILE A 96 -1.47 -0.92 -14.04
CA ILE A 96 -1.74 -1.98 -13.07
C ILE A 96 -1.68 -3.33 -13.81
N PRO A 97 -0.80 -4.26 -13.44
CA PRO A 97 -0.75 -5.60 -14.00
C PRO A 97 -2.08 -6.34 -13.84
N LYS A 98 -2.51 -7.06 -14.89
CA LYS A 98 -3.84 -7.70 -14.96
C LYS A 98 -4.10 -8.65 -13.79
N ASP A 99 -3.11 -9.41 -13.35
CA ASP A 99 -3.23 -10.33 -12.22
C ASP A 99 -3.46 -9.61 -10.88
N LEU A 100 -2.97 -8.38 -10.75
CA LEU A 100 -3.20 -7.53 -9.59
C LEU A 100 -4.54 -6.81 -9.67
N THR A 101 -4.98 -6.38 -10.87
CA THR A 101 -6.34 -5.88 -11.11
C THR A 101 -7.39 -6.92 -10.69
N VAL A 102 -7.20 -8.18 -11.08
CA VAL A 102 -8.11 -9.29 -10.71
C VAL A 102 -8.10 -9.53 -9.20
N PHE A 103 -6.93 -9.50 -8.56
CA PHE A 103 -6.85 -9.70 -7.10
C PHE A 103 -7.58 -8.61 -6.31
N ALA A 104 -7.39 -7.35 -6.69
CA ALA A 104 -7.98 -6.22 -5.98
C ALA A 104 -9.40 -5.88 -6.46
N GLU A 105 -9.99 -6.73 -7.29
CA GLU A 105 -11.35 -6.58 -7.84
C GLU A 105 -11.57 -5.23 -8.55
N ILE A 106 -10.50 -4.61 -9.05
CA ILE A 106 -10.53 -3.28 -9.66
C ILE A 106 -11.26 -3.36 -10.99
N SER A 107 -12.39 -2.64 -11.06
CA SER A 107 -13.22 -2.57 -12.26
C SER A 107 -12.96 -1.28 -13.06
N LYS A 108 -13.29 -0.13 -12.49
CA LYS A 108 -13.20 1.19 -13.15
C LYS A 108 -13.00 2.32 -12.16
N ASN A 109 -13.88 2.46 -11.18
CA ASN A 109 -13.77 3.49 -10.16
C ASN A 109 -12.88 2.98 -9.04
N ILE A 110 -11.88 3.76 -8.67
CA ILE A 110 -10.91 3.34 -7.67
C ILE A 110 -10.69 4.45 -6.65
N VAL A 111 -10.16 4.07 -5.49
CA VAL A 111 -9.61 5.00 -4.52
C VAL A 111 -8.10 4.80 -4.45
N VAL A 112 -7.38 5.92 -4.52
CA VAL A 112 -5.94 6.00 -4.30
C VAL A 112 -5.73 6.70 -2.98
N SER A 113 -5.32 5.95 -1.96
CA SER A 113 -5.18 6.44 -0.59
C SER A 113 -3.73 6.35 -0.13
N SER A 114 -3.19 7.41 0.46
CA SER A 114 -1.90 7.33 1.14
C SER A 114 -2.03 6.57 2.47
N ALA A 115 -1.16 5.59 2.70
CA ALA A 115 -1.02 4.91 3.99
C ALA A 115 0.43 5.11 4.48
N ILE A 116 0.65 6.21 5.21
CA ILE A 116 1.96 6.63 5.74
C ILE A 116 2.98 6.87 4.62
N ASN A 117 3.79 5.88 4.26
CA ASN A 117 4.86 6.01 3.27
C ASN A 117 4.55 5.27 1.95
N ILE A 118 3.39 4.63 1.87
CA ILE A 118 2.96 3.88 0.69
C ILE A 118 1.63 4.40 0.19
N ILE A 119 1.22 3.90 -0.97
CA ILE A 119 -0.08 4.20 -1.58
C ILE A 119 -0.85 2.91 -1.70
N GLU A 120 -2.09 2.91 -1.24
CA GLU A 120 -3.02 1.84 -1.51
C GLU A 120 -3.91 2.19 -2.71
N ILE A 121 -4.24 1.17 -3.49
CA ILE A 121 -5.08 1.27 -4.68
C ILE A 121 -6.22 0.26 -4.52
N TRP A 122 -7.44 0.77 -4.48
CA TRP A 122 -8.64 0.03 -4.12
C TRP A 122 -9.68 0.11 -5.23
N ASP A 123 -10.52 -0.92 -5.40
CA ASP A 123 -11.85 -0.67 -5.93
C ASP A 123 -12.61 0.27 -4.98
N LYS A 124 -13.40 1.20 -5.53
CA LYS A 124 -14.06 2.23 -4.72
C LYS A 124 -15.02 1.61 -3.69
N ASP A 125 -15.83 0.64 -4.08
CA ASP A 125 -16.85 0.10 -3.19
C ASP A 125 -16.21 -0.75 -2.08
N ALA A 126 -15.11 -1.45 -2.40
CA ALA A 126 -14.31 -2.18 -1.43
C ALA A 126 -13.63 -1.25 -0.41
N TYR A 127 -13.17 -0.06 -0.84
CA TYR A 127 -12.58 0.94 0.06
C TYR A 127 -13.63 1.46 1.06
N GLU A 128 -14.77 1.95 0.58
CA GLU A 128 -15.81 2.50 1.46
C GLU A 128 -16.29 1.45 2.48
N LYS A 129 -16.49 0.21 2.01
CA LYS A 129 -16.84 -0.90 2.90
C LYS A 129 -15.78 -1.14 3.98
N ALA A 130 -14.48 -1.14 3.62
CA ALA A 130 -13.41 -1.38 4.58
C ALA A 130 -13.31 -0.26 5.64
N ILE A 131 -13.60 0.99 5.27
CA ILE A 131 -13.65 2.12 6.20
C ILE A 131 -14.88 2.01 7.09
N ASP A 132 -16.06 1.74 6.53
CA ASP A 132 -17.30 1.58 7.29
C ASP A 132 -17.22 0.43 8.29
N ASP A 133 -16.71 -0.73 7.87
CA ASP A 133 -16.51 -1.90 8.74
C ASP A 133 -15.57 -1.58 9.93
N ALA A 134 -14.64 -0.63 9.77
CA ALA A 134 -13.74 -0.19 10.82
C ALA A 134 -14.38 0.86 11.77
N THR A 135 -15.42 1.58 11.34
CA THR A 135 -16.02 2.68 12.14
C THR A 135 -16.73 2.22 13.41
N GLY A 136 -17.25 0.98 13.44
CA GLY A 136 -17.94 0.43 14.61
C GLY A 136 -17.05 0.23 15.84
N ASP A 137 -15.73 0.25 15.65
CA ASP A 137 -14.69 -0.08 16.65
C ASP A 137 -13.53 0.93 16.63
N PHE A 138 -13.63 2.02 15.85
CA PHE A 138 -12.47 2.88 15.63
C PHE A 138 -12.04 3.63 16.90
N ALA A 139 -12.98 4.03 17.76
CA ALA A 139 -12.66 4.70 19.01
C ALA A 139 -11.91 3.77 19.98
N ASP A 140 -12.39 2.54 20.14
CA ASP A 140 -11.78 1.53 21.02
C ASP A 140 -10.43 1.08 20.47
N LEU A 141 -10.32 0.87 19.15
CA LEU A 141 -9.06 0.60 18.47
C LEU A 141 -8.06 1.76 18.62
N ALA A 142 -8.54 3.00 18.52
CA ALA A 142 -7.70 4.17 18.72
C ALA A 142 -7.19 4.24 20.17
N GLU A 143 -8.02 3.91 21.16
CA GLU A 143 -7.60 3.80 22.55
C GLU A 143 -6.60 2.67 22.77
N GLU A 144 -6.82 1.47 22.20
CA GLU A 144 -5.88 0.35 22.33
C GLU A 144 -4.50 0.65 21.73
N VAL A 145 -4.48 1.31 20.57
CA VAL A 145 -3.27 1.58 19.80
C VAL A 145 -2.54 2.84 20.26
N MET A 146 -3.28 3.91 20.60
CA MET A 146 -2.73 5.24 20.90
C MET A 146 -2.90 5.65 22.36
N GLY A 147 -3.77 5.00 23.12
CA GLY A 147 -4.06 5.31 24.53
C GLY A 147 -3.16 4.60 25.54
N GLN A 148 -2.20 3.80 25.08
CA GLN A 148 -1.11 3.36 25.95
C GLN A 148 -0.19 4.57 26.19
N ASP A 149 -0.33 5.20 27.36
CA ASP A 149 0.64 6.18 27.84
C ASP A 149 2.00 5.49 27.97
N ASP A 150 2.95 5.83 27.09
CA ASP A 150 4.37 5.51 27.26
C ASP A 150 4.92 6.29 28.48
N ASP A 151 4.54 5.89 29.69
CA ASP A 151 5.32 6.12 30.90
C ASP A 151 6.52 5.14 30.90
N ASP A 152 7.44 5.31 29.95
CA ASP A 152 8.82 4.85 30.09
C ASP A 152 9.79 6.01 29.88
N HIS A 153 9.72 6.96 30.82
CA HIS A 153 10.90 7.69 31.24
C HIS A 153 11.87 6.73 31.95
N GLY A 154 12.68 6.02 31.16
CA GLY A 154 13.74 5.15 31.63
C GLY A 154 15.11 5.56 31.09
N ILE A 155 15.67 6.67 31.59
CA ILE A 155 17.12 6.87 31.55
C ILE A 155 17.76 5.76 32.38
N SER A 156 18.53 4.87 31.72
CA SER A 156 19.79 4.34 32.23
C SER A 156 20.67 3.79 31.11
#